data_AF-A0A536W3Y7-F1
#
_entry.id   AF-A0A536W3Y7-F1
#
_cell.length_a   1.000
_cell.length_b   1.000
_cell.length_c   1.000
_cell.angle_alpha   90.00
_cell.angle_beta   90.00
_cell.angle_gamma   90.00
#
_symmetry.space_group_name_H-M   'P 1'
#
loop_
_entity.id
_entity.type
_entity.pdbx_description
1 polymer ?
#
loop_
_entity_poly.entity_id
_entity_poly.type
_entity_poly.pdbx_seq_one_letter_code
_entity_poly.pdbx_strand_id
1 'polypeptide(L)'
;MGGRSAERAVSLKSGSMVLAALKKKGVNAHAFDPKERGLDALIRERFDRVFIALHGRYGEDGTLQGALELIGISYTGSGVLGSALALDKWRTKLVWQGCGIPTPHYELVTRESDLNGVTTRLGLPLMVKPANE
;
A
#
# COMPACT_ATOMS: atom_id res chain seq x y z
N MET A 1 3.02 8.98 7.90
CA MET A 1 3.14 9.82 6.68
C MET A 1 4.59 9.81 6.22
N GLY A 2 4.91 10.32 5.03
CA GLY A 2 6.28 10.33 4.51
C GLY A 2 6.71 8.98 3.95
N GLY A 3 7.65 8.31 4.62
CA GLY A 3 8.20 7.03 4.17
C GLY A 3 9.27 7.16 3.07
N ARG A 4 9.67 6.01 2.51
CA ARG A 4 10.79 5.87 1.56
C ARG A 4 10.37 5.47 0.14
N SER A 5 9.08 5.32 -0.12
CA SER A 5 8.55 4.98 -1.45
C SER A 5 8.69 6.16 -2.42
N ALA A 6 8.52 5.87 -3.71
CA ALA A 6 8.45 6.89 -4.77
C ALA A 6 7.29 7.90 -4.54
N GLU A 7 6.28 7.51 -3.76
CA GLU A 7 5.07 8.28 -3.48
C GLU A 7 5.17 9.13 -2.21
N ARG A 8 6.37 9.29 -1.64
CA ARG A 8 6.61 10.09 -0.42
C ARG A 8 5.94 11.46 -0.44
N ALA A 9 6.02 12.18 -1.56
CA ALA A 9 5.42 13.52 -1.68
C ALA A 9 3.89 13.48 -1.50
N VAL A 10 3.22 12.48 -2.09
CA VAL A 10 1.78 12.24 -1.93
C VAL A 10 1.48 11.86 -0.48
N SER A 11 2.29 11.01 0.14
CA SER A 11 2.13 10.63 1.55
C SER A 11 2.25 11.80 2.52
N LEU A 12 3.21 12.71 2.30
CA LEU A 12 3.34 13.92 3.12
C LEU A 12 2.12 14.83 2.97
N LYS A 13 1.60 15.00 1.75
CA LYS A 13 0.41 15.80 1.47
C LYS A 13 -0.85 15.19 2.12
N SER A 14 -1.10 13.89 1.92
CA SER A 14 -2.24 13.20 2.55
C SER A 14 -2.12 13.23 4.07
N GLY A 15 -0.93 12.93 4.60
CA GLY A 15 -0.66 12.89 6.03
C GLY A 15 -0.85 14.23 6.73
N SER A 16 -0.44 15.35 6.11
CA SER A 16 -0.63 16.68 6.71
C SER A 16 -2.11 17.06 6.79
N MET A 17 -2.91 16.72 5.78
CA MET A 17 -4.37 16.93 5.81
C MET A 17 -5.05 16.10 6.89
N VAL A 18 -4.69 14.81 7.00
CA VAL A 18 -5.20 13.92 8.05
C VAL A 18 -4.84 14.44 9.44
N LEU A 19 -3.57 14.82 9.64
CA LEU A 19 -3.08 15.35 10.91
C LEU A 19 -3.83 16.62 11.33
N ALA A 20 -4.01 17.55 10.40
CA ALA A 20 -4.75 18.78 10.64
C ALA A 20 -6.22 18.49 11.01
N ALA A 21 -6.87 17.56 10.31
CA ALA A 21 -8.25 17.17 10.59
C ALA A 21 -8.40 16.50 11.97
N LEU A 22 -7.50 15.58 12.33
CA LEU A 22 -7.50 14.92 13.65
C LEU A 22 -7.30 15.93 14.77
N LYS A 23 -6.32 16.85 14.64
CA LYS A 23 -6.10 17.93 15.60
C LYS A 23 -7.31 18.85 15.74
N LYS A 24 -7.97 19.21 14.63
CA LYS A 24 -9.20 20.02 14.64
C LYS A 24 -10.35 19.34 15.40
N LYS A 25 -10.34 18.01 15.49
CA LYS A 25 -11.32 17.22 16.25
C LYS A 25 -10.88 16.96 17.70
N GLY A 26 -9.80 17.57 18.17
CA GLY A 26 -9.30 17.41 19.54
C GLY A 26 -8.54 16.11 19.79
N VAL A 27 -8.18 15.36 18.74
CA VAL A 27 -7.34 14.17 18.88
C VAL A 27 -5.90 14.61 19.12
N ASN A 28 -5.23 14.02 20.12
CA ASN A 28 -3.80 14.21 20.36
C ASN A 28 -2.97 13.47 19.30
N ALA A 29 -2.99 13.98 18.07
CA ALA A 29 -2.33 13.39 16.92
C ALA A 29 -0.97 14.06 16.65
N HIS A 30 0.03 13.23 16.36
CA HIS A 30 1.39 13.67 16.04
C HIS A 30 1.81 13.18 14.65
N ALA A 31 2.64 13.95 13.96
CA ALA A 31 3.27 13.50 12.74
C ALA A 31 4.32 12.43 13.07
N PHE A 32 4.31 11.33 12.32
CA PHE A 32 5.33 10.29 12.39
C PHE A 32 5.76 9.92 10.98
N ASP A 33 7.06 10.01 10.72
CA ASP A 33 7.69 9.61 9.47
C ASP A 33 8.70 8.49 9.71
N PRO A 34 8.40 7.25 9.27
CA PRO A 34 9.28 6.10 9.50
C PRO A 34 10.59 6.17 8.69
N LYS A 35 10.73 7.13 7.76
CA LYS A 35 12.03 7.39 7.12
C LYS A 35 13.01 8.04 8.11
N GLU A 36 12.50 8.94 8.94
CA GLU A 36 13.27 9.83 9.81
C GLU A 36 13.35 9.31 11.26
N ARG A 37 12.42 8.43 11.65
CA ARG A 37 12.29 7.90 13.02
C ARG A 37 12.12 6.40 13.01
N GLY A 38 12.78 5.71 13.94
CA GLY A 38 12.60 4.27 14.15
C GLY A 38 11.24 3.94 14.76
N LEU A 39 10.66 2.79 14.39
CA LEU A 39 9.34 2.35 14.88
C LEU A 39 9.33 2.08 16.39
N ASP A 40 10.48 1.82 17.01
CA ASP A 40 10.65 1.70 18.47
C ASP A 40 10.14 2.95 19.22
N ALA A 41 10.21 4.11 18.58
CA ALA A 41 9.70 5.35 19.13
C ALA A 41 8.18 5.32 19.37
N LEU A 42 7.42 4.52 18.61
CA LEU A 42 5.98 4.37 18.81
C LEU A 42 5.68 3.77 20.20
N ILE A 43 6.50 2.82 20.65
CA ILE A 43 6.39 2.18 21.96
C ILE A 43 6.90 3.13 23.05
N ARG A 44 8.10 3.68 22.87
CA ARG A 44 8.75 4.55 23.87
C ARG A 44 7.90 5.79 24.19
N GLU A 45 7.26 6.36 23.18
CA GLU A 45 6.41 7.55 23.31
C GLU A 45 4.93 7.20 23.57
N ARG A 46 4.63 5.90 23.77
CA ARG A 46 3.32 5.39 24.18
C ARG A 46 2.18 5.80 23.25
N PHE A 47 2.35 5.61 21.95
CA PHE A 47 1.26 5.80 20.98
C PHE A 47 0.21 4.69 21.12
N ASP A 48 -1.05 5.06 21.33
CA ASP A 48 -2.15 4.09 21.47
C ASP A 48 -2.55 3.45 20.12
N ARG A 49 -2.40 4.18 19.02
CA ARG A 49 -2.80 3.76 17.67
C ARG A 49 -2.10 4.55 16.57
N VAL A 50 -2.04 3.96 15.38
CA VAL A 50 -1.42 4.57 14.18
C VAL A 50 -2.47 4.80 13.10
N PHE A 51 -2.58 6.04 12.61
CA PHE A 51 -3.25 6.33 11.35
C PHE A 51 -2.25 6.20 10.20
N ILE A 52 -2.43 5.21 9.34
CA ILE A 52 -1.55 4.98 8.20
C ILE A 52 -1.94 5.93 7.06
N ALA A 53 -1.08 6.90 6.81
CA ALA A 53 -1.16 7.81 5.66
C ALA A 53 0.13 7.71 4.81
N LEU A 54 0.65 6.49 4.67
CA LEU A 54 1.75 6.15 3.77
C LEU A 54 1.16 5.67 2.44
N HIS A 55 1.86 5.93 1.34
CA HIS A 55 1.50 5.44 0.00
C HIS A 55 2.66 4.62 -0.55
N GLY A 56 2.34 3.51 -1.20
CA GLY A 56 3.26 2.59 -1.82
C GLY A 56 3.93 1.63 -0.86
N ARG A 57 5.01 1.01 -1.36
CA ARG A 57 5.77 -0.03 -0.68
C ARG A 57 6.21 0.37 0.73
N TYR A 58 6.28 -0.61 1.62
CA TYR A 58 6.46 -0.51 3.07
C TYR A 58 5.28 0.07 3.86
N GLY A 59 4.43 0.90 3.23
CA GLY A 59 3.25 1.49 3.88
C GLY A 59 1.96 0.73 3.60
N GLU A 60 1.83 0.19 2.38
CA GLU A 60 0.59 -0.43 1.87
C GLU A 60 0.73 -1.91 1.53
N ASP A 61 1.93 -2.47 1.65
CA ASP A 61 2.30 -3.83 1.20
C ASP A 61 2.25 -4.90 2.30
N GLY A 62 1.79 -4.54 3.51
CA GLY A 62 1.76 -5.43 4.66
C GLY A 62 3.00 -5.35 5.55
N THR A 63 4.07 -4.66 5.13
CA THR A 63 5.32 -4.58 5.91
C THR A 63 5.12 -3.81 7.20
N LEU A 64 4.61 -2.57 7.14
CA LEU A 64 4.34 -1.78 8.34
C LEU A 64 3.25 -2.44 9.19
N GLN A 65 2.21 -2.99 8.55
CA GLN A 65 1.14 -3.70 9.21
C GLN A 65 1.71 -4.83 10.08
N GLY A 66 2.58 -5.68 9.52
CA GLY A 66 3.20 -6.77 10.27
C GLY A 66 4.07 -6.28 11.43
N ALA A 67 4.80 -5.18 11.25
CA ALA A 67 5.55 -4.56 12.33
C ALA A 67 4.63 -4.05 13.46
N LEU A 68 3.50 -3.43 13.12
CA LEU A 68 2.51 -2.92 14.08
C LEU A 68 1.78 -4.05 14.82
N GLU A 69 1.47 -5.16 14.15
CA GLU A 69 0.94 -6.39 14.77
C GLU A 69 1.91 -6.95 15.81
N LEU A 70 3.21 -7.06 15.47
CA LEU A 70 4.23 -7.58 16.40
C LEU A 70 4.39 -6.72 17.65
N ILE A 71 4.29 -5.40 17.53
CA ILE A 71 4.41 -4.48 18.68
C ILE A 71 3.06 -4.21 19.38
N GLY A 72 1.96 -4.80 18.89
CA GLY A 72 0.64 -4.70 19.50
C GLY A 72 -0.02 -3.32 19.40
N ILE A 73 0.31 -2.51 18.39
CA ILE A 73 -0.29 -1.17 18.21
C ILE A 73 -1.36 -1.24 17.12
N SER A 74 -2.60 -0.89 17.48
CA SER A 74 -3.73 -0.82 16.55
C SER A 74 -3.50 0.20 15.44
N TYR A 75 -3.97 -0.09 14.23
CA TYR A 75 -3.79 0.81 13.10
C TYR A 75 -4.98 0.81 12.13
N THR A 76 -5.06 1.84 11.28
CA THR A 76 -6.13 1.98 10.29
C THR A 76 -5.86 1.19 9.01
N GLY A 77 -6.90 0.61 8.42
CA GLY A 77 -6.85 -0.03 7.11
C GLY A 77 -6.86 -1.56 7.19
N SER A 78 -6.37 -2.20 6.12
CA SER A 78 -6.35 -3.66 6.00
C SER A 78 -5.25 -4.32 6.86
N GLY A 79 -5.48 -5.58 7.24
CA GLY A 79 -4.47 -6.47 7.82
C GLY A 79 -3.31 -6.77 6.86
N VAL A 80 -2.26 -7.44 7.35
CA VAL A 80 -1.06 -7.82 6.57
C VAL A 80 -1.41 -8.46 5.23
N LEU A 81 -2.24 -9.50 5.23
CA LEU A 81 -2.61 -10.23 4.01
C LEU A 81 -3.37 -9.33 3.02
N GLY A 82 -4.34 -8.55 3.52
CA GLY A 82 -5.14 -7.68 2.66
C GLY A 82 -4.29 -6.61 1.98
N SER A 83 -3.38 -5.99 2.74
CA SER A 83 -2.41 -5.03 2.22
C SER A 83 -1.47 -5.64 1.18
N ALA A 84 -0.79 -6.75 1.53
CA ALA A 84 0.14 -7.43 0.63
C ALA A 84 -0.52 -7.90 -0.67
N LEU A 85 -1.73 -8.46 -0.57
CA LEU A 85 -2.46 -8.96 -1.74
C LEU A 85 -2.93 -7.81 -2.64
N ALA A 86 -3.47 -6.74 -2.05
CA ALA A 86 -4.03 -5.62 -2.82
C ALA A 86 -2.98 -4.86 -3.63
N LEU A 87 -1.73 -4.77 -3.14
CA LEU A 87 -0.64 -4.14 -3.88
C LEU A 87 -0.15 -5.01 -5.06
N ASP A 88 -0.33 -6.33 -4.97
CA ASP A 88 -0.03 -7.27 -6.06
C ASP A 88 -1.23 -7.44 -7.00
N LYS A 89 -1.22 -6.66 -8.08
CA LYS A 89 -2.29 -6.60 -9.07
C LYS A 89 -2.45 -7.91 -9.84
N TRP A 90 -1.39 -8.72 -9.94
CA TRP A 90 -1.45 -10.04 -10.60
C TRP A 90 -2.09 -11.07 -9.68
N ARG A 91 -1.62 -11.19 -8.44
CA ARG A 91 -2.16 -12.13 -7.46
C ARG A 91 -3.60 -11.79 -7.08
N THR A 92 -3.93 -10.51 -6.97
CA THR A 92 -5.32 -10.05 -6.80
C THR A 92 -6.23 -10.56 -7.93
N LYS A 93 -5.78 -10.49 -9.19
CA LYS A 93 -6.55 -11.00 -10.34
C LYS A 93 -6.78 -12.50 -10.28
N LEU A 94 -5.78 -13.28 -9.89
CA LEU A 94 -5.90 -14.73 -9.72
C LEU A 94 -6.95 -15.07 -8.64
N VAL A 95 -6.91 -14.38 -7.50
CA VAL A 95 -7.89 -14.58 -6.42
C VAL A 95 -9.29 -14.18 -6.88
N TRP A 96 -9.45 -13.06 -7.57
CA TRP A 96 -10.73 -12.64 -8.12
C TRP A 96 -11.31 -13.68 -9.09
N GLN A 97 -10.51 -14.17 -10.03
CA GLN A 97 -10.94 -15.21 -10.97
C GLN A 97 -11.31 -16.51 -10.25
N GLY A 98 -10.52 -16.93 -9.26
CA GLY A 98 -10.83 -18.10 -8.42
C GLY A 98 -12.14 -17.99 -7.64
N CYS A 99 -12.53 -16.76 -7.28
CA CYS A 99 -13.79 -16.46 -6.59
C CYS A 99 -14.94 -16.08 -7.54
N GLY A 100 -14.76 -16.14 -8.86
CA GLY A 100 -15.78 -15.74 -9.84
C GLY A 100 -16.04 -14.23 -9.92
N ILE A 101 -15.13 -13.39 -9.39
CA ILE A 101 -15.19 -11.94 -9.51
C ILE A 101 -14.62 -11.52 -10.88
N PRO A 102 -15.38 -10.79 -11.71
CA PRO A 102 -14.92 -10.41 -13.04
C PRO A 102 -13.73 -9.45 -12.99
N THR A 103 -12.76 -9.66 -13.89
CA THR A 103 -11.61 -8.77 -14.09
C THR A 103 -11.23 -8.74 -15.57
N PRO A 104 -10.65 -7.65 -16.10
CA PRO A 104 -10.25 -7.60 -17.50
C PRO A 104 -9.28 -8.74 -17.86
N HIS A 105 -9.44 -9.30 -19.06
CA HIS A 105 -8.47 -10.22 -19.66
C HIS A 105 -7.08 -9.59 -19.63
N TYR A 106 -6.07 -10.39 -19.30
CA TYR A 106 -4.72 -9.92 -19.10
C TYR A 106 -3.71 -11.01 -19.42
N GLU A 107 -2.47 -10.60 -19.67
CA GLU A 107 -1.32 -11.48 -19.72
C GLU A 107 -0.22 -10.92 -18.83
N LEU A 108 0.50 -11.81 -18.13
CA LEU A 108 1.71 -11.42 -17.40
C LEU A 108 2.87 -11.39 -18.38
N VAL A 109 3.52 -10.23 -18.50
CA VAL A 109 4.67 -10.05 -19.39
C VAL A 109 5.96 -9.94 -18.59
N THR A 110 7.00 -10.56 -19.12
CA THR A 110 8.39 -10.48 -18.64
C THR A 110 9.26 -9.88 -19.74
N ARG A 111 10.56 -9.72 -19.50
CA ARG A 111 11.48 -9.19 -20.51
C ARG A 111 11.59 -10.13 -21.73
N GLU A 112 11.31 -11.40 -21.54
CA GLU A 112 11.42 -12.47 -22.52
C GLU A 112 10.11 -12.75 -23.27
N SER A 113 9.03 -12.02 -22.97
CA SER A 113 7.70 -12.25 -23.57
C SER A 113 7.61 -11.79 -25.02
N ASP A 114 6.92 -12.58 -25.86
CA ASP A 114 6.55 -12.19 -27.22
C ASP A 114 5.40 -11.17 -27.22
N LEU A 115 5.77 -9.89 -27.36
CA LEU A 115 4.82 -8.80 -27.33
C LEU A 115 3.87 -8.78 -28.55
N ASN A 116 4.28 -9.30 -29.70
CA ASN A 116 3.41 -9.40 -30.88
C ASN A 116 2.34 -10.49 -30.69
N GLY A 117 2.71 -11.60 -30.07
CA GLY A 117 1.77 -12.63 -29.65
C GLY A 117 0.75 -12.09 -28.63
N VAL A 118 1.20 -11.28 -27.66
CA VAL A 118 0.31 -10.66 -26.65
C VAL A 118 -0.73 -9.75 -27.33
N THR A 119 -0.31 -8.88 -28.25
CA THR A 119 -1.25 -7.98 -28.96
C THR A 119 -2.22 -8.74 -29.86
N THR A 120 -1.79 -9.86 -30.44
CA THR A 120 -2.67 -10.73 -31.24
C THR A 120 -3.74 -11.40 -30.37
N ARG A 121 -3.40 -11.87 -29.16
CA ARG A 121 -4.33 -12.56 -28.25
C ARG A 121 -5.29 -11.61 -27.52
N LEU A 122 -4.82 -10.43 -27.11
CA LEU A 122 -5.62 -9.48 -26.32
C LEU A 122 -6.27 -8.37 -27.14
N GLY A 123 -5.80 -8.12 -28.38
CA GLY A 123 -6.24 -7.00 -29.21
C GLY A 123 -5.66 -5.65 -28.76
N LEU A 124 -5.91 -4.59 -29.54
CA LEU A 124 -5.53 -3.21 -29.22
C LEU A 124 -6.79 -2.32 -29.10
N PRO A 125 -6.76 -1.26 -28.26
CA PRO A 125 -5.64 -0.80 -27.44
C PRO A 125 -5.44 -1.61 -26.14
N LEU A 126 -4.21 -1.58 -25.60
CA LEU A 126 -3.84 -2.22 -24.32
C LEU A 126 -3.38 -1.20 -23.29
N MET A 127 -3.55 -1.56 -22.01
CA MET A 127 -2.98 -0.85 -20.87
C MET A 127 -1.86 -1.70 -20.27
N VAL A 128 -0.66 -1.15 -20.18
CA VAL A 128 0.49 -1.80 -19.52
C VAL A 128 0.66 -1.20 -18.13
N LYS A 129 0.82 -2.05 -17.11
CA LYS A 129 1.06 -1.63 -15.74
C LYS A 129 1.96 -2.60 -15.00
N PRO A 130 2.79 -2.14 -14.04
CA PRO A 130 3.54 -3.02 -13.16
C PRO A 130 2.61 -3.98 -12.39
N ALA A 131 3.05 -5.22 -12.20
CA ALA A 131 2.29 -6.22 -11.43
C ALA A 131 2.28 -5.87 -9.93
N ASN A 132 3.39 -5.38 -9.41
CA ASN A 132 3.59 -4.95 -8.03
C ASN A 132 4.42 -3.65 -7.98
N GLU A 133 4.45 -3.00 -6.82
CA GLU A 133 5.21 -1.78 -6.50
C GLU A 133 6.12 -2.01 -5.28
#